data_AF-A0A1I6YT77-F1
#
_entry.id   AF-A0A1I6YT77-F1
#
_cell.length_a   1.000
_cell.length_b   1.000
_cell.length_c   1.000
_cell.angle_alpha   90.00
_cell.angle_beta   90.00
_cell.angle_gamma   90.00
#
_symmetry.space_group_name_H-M   'P 1'
#
loop_
_entity.id
_entity.type
_entity.pdbx_description
1 polymer ?
#
loop_
_entity_poly.entity_id
_entity_poly.type
_entity_poly.pdbx_seq_one_letter_code
_entity_poly.pdbx_strand_id
1 'polypeptide(L)'
;MRHAIALSAWGCGTTSPNPPVGCVVLDGDGRLVGQGWHRRKGESHAEAHALAQAGSAADGGTAVVTLEPCCHHGRTPPCHRALIEAGIARVVIAVLDPTSRGRGGSALLREAGIDVVEGLLVEEAHLVLGPWLAALERQRPVLTWGCCLTREGSLTGDAAVLPGEIDTLVHDDTTTAATEWLAPRSLSTLPTDPHQALAALHHEGARAVGLVADSAAVRPYLDAGLIDHVEAHRPHETAHLPNLPDGYRLTRLSRLNDGLRLSLTRNNANTT
;
A
#
# COMPACT_ATOMS: atom_id res chain seq x y z
N MET A 1 -13.55 -6.77 10.95
CA MET A 1 -12.46 -6.85 9.96
C MET A 1 -12.60 -5.80 8.86
N ARG A 2 -13.66 -5.80 8.05
CA ARG A 2 -13.86 -4.78 6.98
C ARG A 2 -13.68 -3.34 7.42
N HIS A 3 -14.15 -2.98 8.62
CA HIS A 3 -13.91 -1.66 9.20
C HIS A 3 -12.40 -1.39 9.43
N ALA A 4 -11.66 -2.34 10.01
CA ALA A 4 -10.21 -2.23 10.16
C ALA A 4 -9.49 -2.10 8.80
N ILE A 5 -9.94 -2.81 7.77
CA ILE A 5 -9.41 -2.68 6.39
C ILE A 5 -9.66 -1.26 5.85
N ALA A 6 -10.88 -0.73 5.99
CA ALA A 6 -11.20 0.62 5.56
C ALA A 6 -10.35 1.69 6.28
N LEU A 7 -10.11 1.52 7.59
CA LEU A 7 -9.21 2.38 8.36
C LEU A 7 -7.75 2.27 7.89
N SER A 8 -7.28 1.06 7.58
CA SER A 8 -5.90 0.85 7.11
C SER A 8 -5.60 1.62 5.82
N ALA A 9 -6.59 1.77 4.94
CA ALA A 9 -6.47 2.51 3.68
C ALA A 9 -6.15 4.01 3.91
N TRP A 10 -6.46 4.56 5.08
CA TRP A 10 -6.13 5.96 5.41
C TRP A 10 -4.65 6.19 5.72
N GLY A 11 -3.85 5.12 5.86
CA GLY A 11 -2.39 5.19 5.97
C GLY A 11 -1.64 4.96 4.64
N CYS A 12 -2.36 4.65 3.55
CA CYS A 12 -1.76 4.48 2.23
C CYS A 12 -1.00 5.74 1.80
N GLY A 13 0.18 5.56 1.20
CA GLY A 13 1.05 6.65 0.77
C GLY A 13 1.86 7.34 1.88
N THR A 14 1.56 7.12 3.16
CA THR A 14 2.20 7.87 4.28
C THR A 14 2.94 7.01 5.29
N THR A 15 2.74 5.69 5.29
CA THR A 15 3.36 4.78 6.27
C THR A 15 4.71 4.21 5.83
N SER A 16 5.04 4.25 4.53
CA SER A 16 6.24 3.59 3.99
C SER A 16 7.53 3.99 4.74
N PRO A 17 8.42 3.02 5.03
CA PRO A 17 8.40 1.61 4.61
C PRO A 17 7.48 0.71 5.45
N ASN A 18 6.79 1.24 6.45
CA ASN A 18 5.89 0.47 7.30
C ASN A 18 4.58 0.16 6.57
N PRO A 19 3.90 -0.95 6.90
CA PRO A 19 2.63 -1.32 6.31
C PRO A 19 1.50 -0.35 6.73
N PRO A 20 0.53 -0.08 5.84
CA PRO A 20 -0.75 0.49 6.24
C PRO A 20 -1.55 -0.55 7.04
N VAL A 21 -1.77 -0.29 8.32
CA VAL A 21 -2.46 -1.20 9.24
C VAL A 21 -3.65 -0.49 9.87
N GLY A 22 -4.75 -1.21 10.05
CA GLY A 22 -5.93 -0.76 10.78
C GLY A 22 -6.29 -1.74 11.89
N CYS A 23 -6.85 -1.22 12.97
CA CYS A 23 -7.27 -1.99 14.13
C CYS A 23 -8.57 -1.42 14.70
N VAL A 24 -9.46 -2.30 15.13
CA VAL A 24 -10.64 -1.94 15.92
C VAL A 24 -10.69 -2.81 17.17
N VAL A 25 -11.22 -2.25 18.27
CA VAL A 25 -11.39 -2.93 19.55
C VAL A 25 -12.88 -2.99 19.86
N LEU A 26 -13.36 -4.20 20.15
CA LEU A 26 -14.71 -4.48 20.62
C LEU A 26 -14.66 -4.80 22.12
N ASP A 27 -15.63 -4.32 22.90
CA ASP A 27 -15.79 -4.73 24.29
C ASP A 27 -16.32 -6.17 24.43
N GLY A 28 -16.48 -6.66 25.66
CA GLY A 28 -16.98 -8.01 25.95
C GLY A 28 -18.39 -8.31 25.43
N ASP A 29 -19.19 -7.28 25.15
CA ASP A 29 -20.53 -7.39 24.55
C ASP A 29 -20.51 -7.24 23.02
N GLY A 30 -19.32 -7.06 22.42
CA GLY A 30 -19.13 -6.91 20.99
C GLY A 30 -19.37 -5.49 20.45
N ARG A 31 -19.44 -4.46 21.30
CA ARG A 31 -19.59 -3.06 20.86
C ARG A 31 -18.25 -2.46 20.48
N LEU A 32 -18.22 -1.66 19.42
CA LEU A 32 -17.02 -0.92 19.01
C LEU A 32 -16.69 0.17 20.04
N VAL A 33 -15.55 0.03 20.71
CA VAL A 33 -15.08 0.97 21.75
C VAL A 33 -13.79 1.69 21.38
N GLY A 34 -13.05 1.21 20.38
CA GLY A 34 -11.86 1.89 19.88
C GLY A 34 -11.51 1.56 18.45
N GLN A 35 -10.87 2.48 17.75
CA GLN A 35 -10.41 2.32 16.38
C GLN A 35 -9.12 3.10 16.12
N GLY A 36 -8.30 2.59 15.22
CA GLY A 36 -7.01 3.20 14.91
C GLY A 36 -6.44 2.70 13.60
N TRP A 37 -5.54 3.49 13.03
CA TRP A 37 -4.72 3.11 11.89
C TRP A 37 -3.31 3.67 12.05
N HIS A 38 -2.33 3.05 11.39
CA HIS A 38 -0.98 3.60 11.36
C HIS A 38 -0.95 4.79 10.39
N ARG A 39 -0.65 5.98 10.91
CA ARG A 39 -0.75 7.24 10.14
C ARG A 39 0.52 7.54 9.36
N ARG A 40 1.69 7.35 9.98
CA ARG A 40 2.99 7.69 9.40
C ARG A 40 4.11 6.94 10.07
N LYS A 41 5.18 6.68 9.31
CA LYS A 41 6.43 6.09 9.82
C LYS A 41 6.91 6.78 11.11
N GLY A 42 7.13 5.99 12.15
CA GLY A 42 7.66 6.43 13.44
C GLY A 42 6.61 6.91 14.43
N GLU A 43 5.34 7.03 14.03
CA GLU A 43 4.22 7.24 14.94
C GLU A 43 3.70 5.91 15.50
N SER A 44 2.76 6.01 16.44
CA SER A 44 2.08 4.85 17.02
C SER A 44 1.41 3.97 15.96
N HIS A 45 1.38 2.67 16.23
CA HIS A 45 0.70 1.70 15.37
C HIS A 45 -0.82 1.73 15.58
N ALA A 46 -1.54 1.04 14.69
CA ALA A 46 -3.00 1.02 14.70
C ALA A 46 -3.59 0.52 16.03
N GLU A 47 -3.00 -0.53 16.62
CA GLU A 47 -3.43 -1.12 17.87
C GLU A 47 -3.29 -0.15 19.04
N ALA A 48 -2.19 0.62 19.08
CA ALA A 48 -1.98 1.61 20.12
C ALA A 48 -3.03 2.74 20.05
N HIS A 49 -3.38 3.20 18.84
CA HIS A 49 -4.46 4.18 18.67
C HIS A 49 -5.83 3.62 19.07
N ALA A 50 -6.15 2.38 18.66
CA ALA A 50 -7.42 1.75 18.98
C ALA A 50 -7.57 1.49 20.50
N LEU A 51 -6.51 1.02 21.16
CA LEU A 51 -6.48 0.82 22.62
C LEU A 51 -6.58 2.14 23.38
N ALA A 52 -5.88 3.19 22.92
CA ALA A 52 -5.95 4.51 23.55
C ALA A 52 -7.37 5.08 23.51
N GLN A 53 -8.11 4.84 22.42
CA GLN A 53 -9.51 5.23 22.33
C GLN A 53 -10.43 4.35 23.20
N ALA A 54 -10.18 3.04 23.24
CA ALA A 54 -11.00 2.10 24.01
C ALA A 54 -10.85 2.29 25.54
N GLY A 55 -9.65 2.66 26.01
CA GLY A 55 -9.35 2.79 27.43
C GLY A 55 -9.66 1.49 28.18
N SER A 56 -10.30 1.59 29.35
CA SER A 56 -10.64 0.43 30.17
C SER A 56 -11.70 -0.48 29.55
N ALA A 57 -12.44 -0.03 28.53
CA ALA A 57 -13.44 -0.86 27.87
C ALA A 57 -12.82 -1.95 26.97
N ALA A 58 -11.49 -1.93 26.77
CA ALA A 58 -10.76 -2.97 26.07
C ALA A 58 -10.63 -4.28 26.88
N ASP A 59 -10.72 -4.21 28.20
CA ASP A 59 -10.53 -5.37 29.09
C ASP A 59 -11.59 -6.45 28.82
N GLY A 60 -11.14 -7.70 28.65
CA GLY A 60 -11.96 -8.82 28.22
C GLY A 60 -12.45 -8.75 26.77
N GLY A 61 -12.07 -7.73 26.01
CA GLY A 61 -12.56 -7.43 24.67
C GLY A 61 -11.86 -8.22 23.55
N THR A 62 -12.21 -7.86 22.31
CA THR A 62 -11.63 -8.42 21.08
C THR A 62 -10.94 -7.33 20.26
N ALA A 63 -9.65 -7.50 19.94
CA ALA A 63 -8.97 -6.69 18.94
C ALA A 63 -9.08 -7.34 17.55
N VAL A 64 -9.42 -6.56 16.53
CA VAL A 64 -9.49 -7.01 15.13
C VAL A 64 -8.53 -6.17 14.30
N VAL A 65 -7.49 -6.79 13.76
CA VAL A 65 -6.34 -6.11 13.16
C VAL A 65 -6.01 -6.67 11.76
N THR A 66 -5.63 -5.79 10.83
CA THR A 66 -5.40 -6.17 9.42
C THR A 66 -4.08 -6.90 9.18
N LEU A 67 -3.09 -6.73 10.06
CA LEU A 67 -1.78 -7.38 9.99
C LEU A 67 -1.41 -7.91 11.38
N GLU A 68 -0.64 -8.98 11.46
CA GLU A 68 -0.15 -9.53 12.73
C GLU A 68 0.50 -8.44 13.62
N PRO A 69 0.10 -8.33 14.91
CA PRO A 69 0.69 -7.37 15.82
C PRO A 69 2.20 -7.56 16.00
N CYS A 70 2.96 -6.47 15.98
CA CYS A 70 4.42 -6.58 16.01
C CYS A 70 4.95 -7.22 17.32
N CYS A 71 5.98 -8.05 17.18
CA CYS A 71 6.61 -8.81 18.27
C CYS A 71 7.92 -8.21 18.81
N HIS A 72 8.47 -7.20 18.14
CA HIS A 72 9.79 -6.66 18.45
C HIS A 72 9.70 -5.22 18.96
N HIS A 73 10.62 -4.87 19.87
CA HIS A 73 10.76 -3.49 20.32
C HIS A 73 11.49 -2.67 19.25
N GLY A 74 10.79 -1.70 18.66
CA GLY A 74 11.33 -0.77 17.68
C GLY A 74 11.53 0.61 18.30
N ARG A 75 11.01 1.64 17.62
CA ARG A 75 10.86 2.99 18.20
C ARG A 75 9.69 3.08 19.17
N THR A 76 8.69 2.22 18.98
CA THR A 76 7.50 2.08 19.82
C THR A 76 7.53 0.73 20.55
N PRO A 77 6.86 0.62 21.72
CA PRO A 77 6.64 -0.67 22.37
C PRO A 77 5.91 -1.67 21.43
N PRO A 78 6.16 -2.98 21.56
CA PRO A 78 5.57 -3.97 20.66
C PRO A 78 4.07 -4.13 20.91
N CYS A 79 3.28 -4.16 19.84
CA CYS A 79 1.81 -4.17 19.91
C CYS A 79 1.23 -5.39 20.63
N HIS A 80 1.85 -6.57 20.51
CA HIS A 80 1.36 -7.76 21.23
C HIS A 80 1.36 -7.54 22.76
N ARG A 81 2.36 -6.84 23.31
CA ARG A 81 2.39 -6.53 24.75
C ARG A 81 1.30 -5.55 25.13
N ALA A 82 1.09 -4.51 24.32
CA ALA A 82 0.03 -3.54 24.58
C ALA A 82 -1.36 -4.20 24.62
N LEU A 83 -1.61 -5.18 23.74
CA LEU A 83 -2.85 -5.96 23.74
C LEU A 83 -2.99 -6.82 25.02
N ILE A 84 -1.90 -7.48 25.45
CA ILE A 84 -1.87 -8.27 26.69
C ILE A 84 -2.11 -7.38 27.91
N GLU A 85 -1.41 -6.25 28.01
CA GLU A 85 -1.51 -5.30 29.12
C GLU A 85 -2.89 -4.65 29.21
N ALA A 86 -3.57 -4.49 28.06
CA ALA A 86 -4.94 -3.96 27.99
C ALA A 86 -6.02 -5.00 28.36
N GLY A 87 -5.66 -6.24 28.66
CA GLY A 87 -6.61 -7.29 29.04
C GLY A 87 -7.43 -7.85 27.87
N ILE A 88 -6.98 -7.67 26.62
CA ILE A 88 -7.68 -8.22 25.44
C ILE A 88 -7.74 -9.74 25.56
N ALA A 89 -8.96 -10.31 25.49
CA ALA A 89 -9.17 -11.76 25.58
C ALA A 89 -9.03 -12.46 24.23
N ARG A 90 -9.27 -11.75 23.13
CA ARG A 90 -9.26 -12.31 21.78
C ARG A 90 -8.65 -11.36 20.75
N VAL A 91 -7.85 -11.91 19.83
CA VAL A 91 -7.29 -11.17 18.68
C VAL A 91 -7.65 -11.86 17.38
N VAL A 92 -8.17 -11.10 16.42
CA VAL A 92 -8.53 -11.58 15.08
C VAL A 92 -7.67 -10.86 14.05
N ILE A 93 -6.89 -11.62 13.30
CA ILE A 93 -5.86 -11.15 12.37
C ILE A 93 -6.28 -11.48 10.94
N ALA A 94 -6.17 -10.53 10.01
CA ALA A 94 -6.36 -10.84 8.59
C ALA A 94 -5.11 -11.52 8.00
N VAL A 95 -3.99 -10.81 7.96
CA VAL A 95 -2.75 -11.27 7.30
C VAL A 95 -1.65 -11.45 8.35
N LEU A 96 -0.90 -12.56 8.28
CA LEU A 96 0.30 -12.73 9.09
C LEU A 96 1.44 -11.85 8.56
N ASP A 97 2.26 -11.28 9.46
CA ASP A 97 3.33 -10.38 9.04
C ASP A 97 4.52 -11.19 8.52
N PRO A 98 4.85 -11.12 7.20
CA PRO A 98 5.98 -11.87 6.65
C PRO A 98 7.34 -11.35 7.17
N THR A 99 7.35 -10.20 7.85
CA THR A 99 8.54 -9.59 8.46
C THR A 99 8.64 -9.87 9.97
N SER A 100 7.67 -10.59 10.54
CA SER A 100 7.69 -11.05 11.93
C SER A 100 9.00 -11.79 12.22
N ARG A 101 9.59 -11.48 13.38
CA ARG A 101 10.81 -12.13 13.86
C ARG A 101 10.47 -13.23 14.87
N GLY A 102 11.33 -14.24 14.95
CA GLY A 102 11.16 -15.33 15.91
C GLY A 102 9.87 -16.10 15.67
N ARG A 103 9.06 -16.30 16.72
CA ARG A 103 7.77 -17.01 16.62
C ARG A 103 6.60 -16.15 16.10
N GLY A 104 6.80 -14.84 15.92
CA GLY A 104 5.72 -13.91 15.55
C GLY A 104 4.89 -13.43 16.74
N GLY A 105 4.13 -12.35 16.54
CA GLY A 105 3.26 -11.77 17.57
C GLY A 105 2.05 -12.64 17.89
N SER A 106 1.50 -13.33 16.89
CA SER A 106 0.39 -14.28 17.03
C SER A 106 0.72 -15.40 18.03
N ALA A 107 1.92 -15.97 17.96
CA ALA A 107 2.38 -17.00 18.89
C ALA A 107 2.54 -16.45 20.31
N LEU A 108 3.12 -15.25 20.47
CA LEU A 108 3.30 -14.62 21.78
C LEU A 108 1.97 -14.27 22.45
N LEU A 109 0.95 -13.87 21.67
CA LEU A 109 -0.40 -13.65 22.17
C LEU A 109 -1.02 -14.95 22.69
N ARG A 110 -0.89 -16.06 21.94
CA ARG A 110 -1.38 -17.37 22.40
C ARG A 110 -0.71 -17.85 23.68
N GLU A 111 0.60 -17.66 23.79
CA GLU A 111 1.37 -18.00 24.99
C GLU A 111 0.91 -17.21 26.23
N ALA A 112 0.42 -15.99 26.03
CA ALA A 112 -0.18 -15.17 27.07
C ALA A 112 -1.64 -15.54 27.38
N GLY A 113 -2.20 -16.58 26.76
CA GLY A 113 -3.57 -17.06 26.98
C GLY A 113 -4.66 -16.35 26.17
N ILE A 114 -4.29 -15.53 25.18
CA ILE A 114 -5.23 -14.84 24.30
C ILE A 114 -5.73 -15.80 23.20
N ASP A 115 -7.04 -15.79 22.93
CA ASP A 115 -7.61 -16.52 21.78
C ASP A 115 -7.25 -15.81 20.47
N VAL A 116 -6.51 -16.48 19.58
CA VAL A 116 -6.01 -15.88 18.33
C VAL A 116 -6.58 -16.61 17.11
N VAL A 117 -7.34 -15.86 16.30
CA VAL A 117 -7.84 -16.29 14.98
C VAL A 117 -7.07 -15.55 13.89
N GLU A 118 -6.60 -16.30 12.90
CA GLU A 118 -5.83 -15.79 11.76
C GLU A 118 -6.57 -16.05 10.44
N GLY A 119 -6.22 -15.30 9.40
CA GLY A 119 -6.70 -15.56 8.04
C GLY A 119 -8.10 -15.03 7.75
N LEU A 120 -8.64 -14.09 8.54
CA LEU A 120 -9.97 -13.54 8.28
C LEU A 120 -9.95 -12.46 7.19
N LEU A 121 -10.64 -12.70 6.07
CA LEU A 121 -10.75 -11.78 4.93
C LEU A 121 -9.38 -11.35 4.34
N VAL A 122 -8.46 -12.30 4.20
CA VAL A 122 -7.11 -12.09 3.62
C VAL A 122 -7.17 -11.33 2.29
N GLU A 123 -8.00 -11.79 1.36
CA GLU A 123 -8.10 -11.18 0.03
C GLU A 123 -8.62 -9.73 0.06
N GLU A 124 -9.53 -9.40 0.99
CA GLU A 124 -9.98 -8.00 1.16
C GLU A 124 -8.88 -7.15 1.80
N ALA A 125 -8.11 -7.70 2.74
CA ALA A 125 -6.99 -6.99 3.37
C ALA A 125 -5.84 -6.73 2.37
N HIS A 126 -5.64 -7.63 1.40
CA HIS A 126 -4.69 -7.45 0.30
C HIS A 126 -5.03 -6.28 -0.63
N LEU A 127 -6.27 -5.77 -0.64
CA LEU A 127 -6.60 -4.54 -1.36
C LEU A 127 -5.80 -3.33 -0.84
N VAL A 128 -5.35 -3.37 0.42
CA VAL A 128 -4.57 -2.30 1.05
C VAL A 128 -3.11 -2.72 1.27
N LEU A 129 -2.89 -3.94 1.77
CA LEU A 129 -1.55 -4.45 2.05
C LEU A 129 -0.79 -4.94 0.81
N GLY A 130 -1.48 -5.17 -0.31
CA GLY A 130 -0.94 -5.79 -1.52
C GLY A 130 0.33 -5.12 -2.03
N PRO A 131 0.37 -3.80 -2.25
CA PRO A 131 1.58 -3.11 -2.71
C PRO A 131 2.77 -3.27 -1.76
N TRP A 132 2.53 -3.20 -0.45
CA TRP A 132 3.56 -3.40 0.56
C TRP A 132 4.11 -4.84 0.55
N LEU A 133 3.23 -5.84 0.54
CA LEU A 133 3.60 -7.26 0.47
C LEU A 133 4.38 -7.57 -0.81
N ALA A 134 3.89 -7.09 -1.96
CA ALA A 134 4.54 -7.27 -3.24
C ALA A 134 5.93 -6.64 -3.29
N ALA A 135 6.10 -5.46 -2.66
CA ALA A 135 7.40 -4.80 -2.61
C ALA A 135 8.42 -5.60 -1.77
N LEU A 136 7.97 -6.18 -0.66
CA LEU A 136 8.80 -7.07 0.15
C LEU A 136 9.19 -8.35 -0.60
N GLU A 137 8.24 -8.98 -1.29
CA GLU A 137 8.51 -10.20 -2.05
C GLU A 137 9.51 -9.95 -3.18
N ARG A 138 9.32 -8.85 -3.93
CA ARG A 138 10.11 -8.55 -5.13
C ARG A 138 11.41 -7.79 -4.84
N GLN A 139 11.59 -7.28 -3.62
CA GLN A 139 12.70 -6.42 -3.23
C GLN A 139 12.82 -5.15 -4.12
N ARG A 140 11.69 -4.67 -4.61
CA ARG A 140 11.54 -3.42 -5.36
C ARG A 140 10.14 -2.84 -5.12
N PRO A 141 9.91 -1.52 -5.17
CA PRO A 141 8.56 -0.98 -5.07
C PRO A 141 7.68 -1.49 -6.21
N VAL A 142 6.37 -1.51 -5.97
CA VAL A 142 5.35 -1.59 -7.01
C VAL A 142 5.42 -0.30 -7.82
N LEU A 143 5.54 -0.42 -9.13
CA LEU A 143 5.75 0.72 -10.03
C LEU A 143 4.51 0.97 -10.88
N THR A 144 3.93 2.16 -10.75
CA THR A 144 2.76 2.60 -11.51
C THR A 144 3.14 3.75 -12.43
N TRP A 145 2.94 3.61 -13.74
CA TRP A 145 3.08 4.72 -14.67
C TRP A 145 1.76 5.48 -14.79
N GLY A 146 1.77 6.75 -14.40
CA GLY A 146 0.65 7.67 -14.61
C GLY A 146 0.85 8.45 -15.90
N CYS A 147 -0.10 8.33 -16.83
CA CYS A 147 -0.01 9.01 -18.12
C CYS A 147 -1.36 9.50 -18.66
N CYS A 148 -1.30 10.41 -19.63
CA CYS A 148 -2.42 10.91 -20.40
C CYS A 148 -2.19 10.65 -21.90
N LEU A 149 -3.27 10.32 -22.61
CA LEU A 149 -3.26 10.16 -24.06
C LEU A 149 -3.43 11.53 -24.73
N THR A 150 -2.40 11.97 -25.45
CA THR A 150 -2.46 13.19 -26.25
C THR A 150 -3.40 13.04 -27.44
N ARG A 151 -3.78 14.16 -28.05
CA ARG A 151 -4.64 14.18 -29.25
C ARG A 151 -4.01 13.42 -30.43
N GLU A 152 -2.68 13.45 -30.51
CA GLU A 152 -1.84 12.78 -31.52
C GLU A 152 -1.68 11.28 -31.24
N GLY A 153 -2.16 10.79 -30.09
CA GLY A 153 -2.11 9.39 -29.70
C GLY A 153 -0.86 8.98 -28.93
N SER A 154 -0.04 9.93 -28.49
CA SER A 154 1.14 9.68 -27.65
C SER A 154 0.77 9.62 -26.17
N LEU A 155 1.59 8.93 -25.36
CA LEU A 155 1.44 8.90 -23.89
C LEU A 155 2.48 9.82 -23.24
N THR A 156 1.98 10.79 -22.46
CA THR A 156 2.76 11.75 -21.67
C THR A 156 2.47 11.60 -20.19
N GLY A 157 3.41 11.97 -19.31
CA GLY A 157 3.25 11.82 -17.86
C GLY A 157 2.11 12.65 -17.28
N ASP A 158 1.29 12.06 -16.41
CA ASP A 158 0.30 12.77 -15.60
C ASP A 158 0.26 12.22 -14.16
N ALA A 159 0.40 13.10 -13.17
CA ALA A 159 0.34 12.71 -11.76
C ALA A 159 -1.09 12.56 -11.25
N ALA A 160 -2.07 13.24 -11.86
CA ALA A 160 -3.46 13.26 -11.39
C ALA A 160 -4.16 11.89 -11.54
N VAL A 161 -3.62 11.00 -12.37
CA VAL A 161 -4.17 9.67 -12.62
C VAL A 161 -3.64 8.60 -11.66
N LEU A 162 -2.62 8.91 -10.86
CA LEU A 162 -2.02 7.94 -9.95
C LEU A 162 -2.97 7.57 -8.78
N PRO A 163 -2.88 6.35 -8.26
CA PRO A 163 -3.67 5.93 -7.09
C PRO A 163 -3.16 6.60 -5.80
N GLY A 164 -4.03 6.71 -4.79
CA GLY A 164 -3.68 7.33 -3.50
C GLY A 164 -2.70 6.52 -2.65
N GLU A 165 -2.31 5.31 -3.08
CA GLU A 165 -1.33 4.46 -2.41
C GLU A 165 0.12 4.78 -2.76
N ILE A 166 0.35 5.63 -3.76
CA ILE A 166 1.71 6.08 -4.12
C ILE A 166 2.34 6.79 -2.92
N ASP A 167 3.51 6.30 -2.51
CA ASP A 167 4.32 6.89 -1.43
C ASP A 167 5.52 7.69 -1.94
N THR A 168 5.89 7.50 -3.20
CA THR A 168 7.05 8.14 -3.82
C THR A 168 6.71 8.50 -5.26
N LEU A 169 6.88 9.76 -5.62
CA LEU A 169 6.65 10.26 -6.98
C LEU A 169 7.99 10.49 -7.68
N VAL A 170 8.17 9.89 -8.86
CA VAL A 170 9.33 10.07 -9.73
C VAL A 170 8.88 10.67 -11.05
N HIS A 171 9.57 11.67 -11.55
CA HIS A 171 9.28 12.32 -12.84
C HIS A 171 10.52 12.43 -13.71
N ASP A 172 10.38 12.59 -15.02
CA ASP A 172 11.51 12.95 -15.89
C ASP A 172 11.79 14.46 -15.86
N ASP A 173 12.91 14.89 -16.45
CA ASP A 173 13.29 16.31 -16.43
C ASP A 173 12.39 17.19 -17.32
N THR A 174 11.60 16.57 -18.20
CA THR A 174 10.67 17.24 -19.11
C THR A 174 9.29 17.44 -18.48
N THR A 175 8.94 16.67 -17.46
CA THR A 175 7.66 16.73 -16.76
C THR A 175 7.88 17.24 -15.35
N THR A 176 7.12 18.25 -14.92
CA THR A 176 7.08 18.66 -13.51
C THR A 176 5.83 18.08 -12.87
N ALA A 177 6.00 17.14 -11.94
CA ALA A 177 4.90 16.48 -11.26
C ALA A 177 4.97 16.84 -9.76
N ALA A 178 4.05 17.66 -9.28
CA ALA A 178 3.92 17.94 -7.85
C ALA A 178 2.57 17.40 -7.36
N THR A 179 2.57 16.85 -6.15
CA THR A 179 1.33 16.56 -5.42
C THR A 179 1.39 17.31 -4.10
N GLU A 180 0.23 17.61 -3.53
CA GLU A 180 0.15 18.33 -2.24
C GLU A 180 0.85 17.57 -1.09
N TRP A 181 1.12 16.28 -1.27
CA TRP A 181 1.51 15.36 -0.20
C TRP A 181 2.89 14.72 -0.40
N LEU A 182 3.49 14.79 -1.61
CA LEU A 182 4.78 14.18 -1.93
C LEU A 182 5.72 15.19 -2.60
N ALA A 183 6.93 15.29 -2.06
CA ALA A 183 8.04 15.95 -2.73
C ALA A 183 8.55 15.03 -3.87
N PRO A 184 8.45 15.45 -5.13
CA PRO A 184 8.82 14.62 -6.27
C PRO A 184 10.34 14.48 -6.42
N ARG A 185 10.78 13.38 -7.02
CA ARG A 185 12.18 13.12 -7.37
C ARG A 185 12.35 13.06 -8.88
N SER A 186 13.45 13.61 -9.39
CA SER A 186 13.76 13.46 -10.81
C SER A 186 14.42 12.11 -11.10
N LEU A 187 14.02 11.50 -12.21
CA LEU A 187 14.56 10.27 -12.79
C LEU A 187 16.07 10.42 -13.09
N SER A 188 16.52 11.61 -13.47
CA SER A 188 17.94 11.89 -13.75
C SER A 188 18.84 11.80 -12.51
N THR A 189 18.24 11.83 -11.31
CA THR A 189 18.96 11.64 -10.04
C THR A 189 19.09 10.18 -9.63
N LEU A 190 18.41 9.26 -10.33
CA LEU A 190 18.45 7.83 -10.07
C LEU A 190 19.50 7.13 -10.96
N PRO A 191 19.96 5.92 -10.58
CA PRO A 191 20.75 5.07 -11.46
C PRO A 191 20.11 4.92 -12.85
N THR A 192 20.93 4.95 -13.90
CA THR A 192 20.44 4.78 -15.28
C THR A 192 19.87 3.38 -15.53
N ASP A 193 20.39 2.35 -14.86
CA ASP A 193 19.83 1.01 -14.91
C ASP A 193 18.49 0.94 -14.14
N PRO A 194 17.38 0.56 -14.79
CA PRO A 194 16.06 0.53 -14.16
C PRO A 194 15.98 -0.37 -12.91
N HIS A 195 16.68 -1.52 -12.90
CA HIS A 195 16.66 -2.42 -11.76
C HIS A 195 17.37 -1.79 -10.56
N GLN A 196 18.54 -1.19 -10.77
CA GLN A 196 19.28 -0.46 -9.73
C GLN A 196 18.49 0.74 -9.21
N ALA A 197 17.79 1.47 -10.09
CA ALA A 197 16.94 2.59 -9.69
C ALA A 197 15.84 2.15 -8.72
N LEU A 198 15.11 1.07 -9.04
CA LEU A 198 14.04 0.56 -8.18
C LEU A 198 14.59 -0.07 -6.89
N ALA A 199 15.75 -0.72 -6.94
CA ALA A 199 16.41 -1.25 -5.75
C ALA A 199 16.84 -0.12 -4.80
N ALA A 200 17.37 0.99 -5.34
CA ALA A 200 17.73 2.17 -4.54
C ALA A 200 16.49 2.78 -3.86
N LEU A 201 15.40 2.99 -4.62
CA LEU A 201 14.13 3.48 -4.06
C LEU A 201 13.58 2.54 -2.97
N HIS A 202 13.62 1.23 -3.19
CA HIS A 202 13.21 0.23 -2.20
C HIS A 202 14.04 0.31 -0.91
N HIS A 203 15.36 0.48 -1.05
CA HIS A 203 16.28 0.58 0.07
C HIS A 203 16.03 1.84 0.91
N GLU A 204 15.72 2.96 0.26
CA GLU A 204 15.34 4.21 0.93
C GLU A 204 13.96 4.14 1.61
N GLY A 205 13.14 3.15 1.23
CA GLY A 205 11.90 2.80 1.91
C GLY A 205 10.64 2.92 1.06
N ALA A 206 10.75 3.22 -0.23
CA ALA A 206 9.61 3.26 -1.13
C ALA A 206 9.00 1.85 -1.30
N ARG A 207 7.67 1.77 -1.34
CA ARG A 207 6.91 0.53 -1.53
C ARG A 207 5.96 0.64 -2.71
N ALA A 208 5.43 1.83 -2.98
CA ALA A 208 4.62 2.14 -4.16
C ALA A 208 5.13 3.43 -4.82
N VAL A 209 5.71 3.31 -6.01
CA VAL A 209 6.26 4.41 -6.79
C VAL A 209 5.33 4.76 -7.94
N GLY A 210 4.98 6.05 -8.04
CA GLY A 210 4.35 6.63 -9.20
C GLY A 210 5.43 7.20 -10.12
N LEU A 211 5.46 6.76 -11.37
CA LEU A 211 6.31 7.31 -12.41
C LEU A 211 5.47 8.22 -13.30
N VAL A 212 5.88 9.47 -13.45
CA VAL A 212 5.21 10.51 -14.23
C VAL A 212 6.21 11.05 -15.23
N ALA A 213 6.25 10.40 -16.39
CA ALA A 213 7.25 10.68 -17.42
C ALA A 213 6.67 10.35 -18.78
N ASP A 214 7.28 10.94 -19.82
CA ASP A 214 6.93 10.64 -21.20
C ASP A 214 7.30 9.20 -21.56
N SER A 215 6.57 8.64 -22.52
CA SER A 215 6.77 7.25 -22.97
C SER A 215 8.21 6.91 -23.39
N ALA A 216 9.00 7.90 -23.84
CA ALA A 216 10.41 7.73 -24.16
C ALA A 216 11.28 7.49 -22.91
N ALA A 217 11.06 8.26 -21.84
CA ALA A 217 11.78 8.12 -20.57
C ALA A 217 11.35 6.86 -19.79
N VAL A 218 10.10 6.41 -19.97
CA VAL A 218 9.57 5.18 -19.36
C VAL A 218 10.00 3.91 -20.10
N ARG A 219 10.38 4.01 -21.38
CA ARG A 219 10.73 2.88 -22.26
C ARG A 219 11.68 1.86 -21.61
N PRO A 220 12.79 2.24 -20.95
CA PRO A 220 13.68 1.27 -20.31
C PRO A 220 13.00 0.41 -19.24
N TYR A 221 12.03 0.98 -18.49
CA TYR A 221 11.27 0.26 -17.47
C TYR A 221 10.21 -0.66 -18.08
N LEU A 222 9.57 -0.24 -19.18
CA LEU A 222 8.61 -1.07 -19.93
C LEU A 222 9.31 -2.28 -20.56
N ASP A 223 10.44 -2.06 -21.24
CA ASP A 223 11.18 -3.11 -21.94
C ASP A 223 11.78 -4.12 -20.94
N ALA A 224 12.18 -3.66 -19.75
CA ALA A 224 12.60 -4.52 -18.65
C ALA A 224 11.44 -5.21 -17.91
N GLY A 225 10.18 -4.89 -18.25
CA GLY A 225 9.01 -5.48 -17.63
C GLY A 225 8.79 -5.07 -16.16
N LEU A 226 9.23 -3.87 -15.78
CA LEU A 226 9.25 -3.38 -14.41
C LEU A 226 8.03 -2.53 -14.04
N ILE A 227 7.27 -2.04 -15.02
CA ILE A 227 6.01 -1.31 -14.78
C ILE A 227 4.92 -2.32 -14.39
N ASP A 228 4.46 -2.30 -13.15
CA ASP A 228 3.41 -3.22 -12.69
C ASP A 228 2.01 -2.76 -13.14
N HIS A 229 1.79 -1.44 -13.10
CA HIS A 229 0.52 -0.80 -13.39
C HIS A 229 0.68 0.37 -14.36
N VAL A 230 -0.33 0.58 -15.21
CA VAL A 230 -0.45 1.80 -16.01
C VAL A 230 -1.81 2.40 -15.72
N GLU A 231 -1.82 3.65 -15.30
CA GLU A 231 -3.01 4.46 -15.12
C GLU A 231 -3.03 5.52 -16.22
N ALA A 232 -3.92 5.35 -17.19
CA ALA A 232 -4.01 6.22 -18.35
C ALA A 232 -5.30 7.04 -18.34
N HIS A 233 -5.19 8.37 -18.45
CA HIS A 233 -6.31 9.25 -18.76
C HIS A 233 -6.47 9.40 -20.27
N ARG A 234 -7.72 9.31 -20.73
CA ARG A 234 -8.13 9.63 -22.10
C ARG A 234 -9.16 10.75 -22.05
N PRO A 235 -8.82 11.96 -22.51
CA PRO A 235 -9.79 13.05 -22.67
C PRO A 235 -10.91 12.68 -23.67
N HIS A 236 -12.09 13.28 -23.49
CA HIS A 236 -13.24 13.04 -24.39
C HIS A 236 -12.97 13.34 -25.86
N GLU A 237 -12.10 14.31 -26.14
CA GLU A 237 -11.81 14.78 -27.49
C GLU A 237 -10.86 13.86 -28.27
N THR A 238 -10.27 12.87 -27.60
CA THR A 238 -9.31 11.96 -28.23
C THR A 238 -10.04 10.86 -29.00
N ALA A 239 -9.93 10.89 -30.34
CA ALA A 239 -10.61 9.96 -31.24
C ALA A 239 -9.98 8.56 -31.28
N HIS A 240 -8.72 8.43 -30.88
CA HIS A 240 -7.96 7.18 -30.96
C HIS A 240 -8.01 6.41 -29.64
N LEU A 241 -8.06 5.07 -29.76
CA LEU A 241 -7.78 4.19 -28.63
C LEU A 241 -6.27 4.24 -28.35
N PRO A 242 -5.85 4.26 -27.07
CA PRO A 242 -4.44 4.20 -26.74
C PRO A 242 -3.83 2.90 -27.29
N ASN A 243 -2.63 2.98 -27.87
CA ASN A 243 -1.80 1.79 -28.06
C ASN A 243 -1.38 1.31 -26.67
N LEU A 244 -2.14 0.34 -26.15
CA LEU A 244 -1.83 -0.26 -24.86
C LEU A 244 -0.45 -0.93 -24.94
N PRO A 245 0.42 -0.76 -23.93
CA PRO A 245 1.68 -1.47 -23.92
C PRO A 245 1.45 -2.98 -23.94
N ASP A 246 2.27 -3.70 -24.70
CA ASP A 246 2.18 -5.16 -24.82
C ASP A 246 2.40 -5.83 -23.45
N GLY A 247 1.71 -6.96 -23.23
CA GLY A 247 1.83 -7.70 -21.98
C GLY A 247 1.02 -7.13 -20.80
N TYR A 248 0.13 -6.17 -21.06
CA TYR A 248 -0.81 -5.64 -20.06
C TYR A 248 -2.25 -6.06 -20.36
N ARG A 249 -3.04 -6.26 -19.32
CA ARG A 249 -4.50 -6.43 -19.41
C ARG A 249 -5.21 -5.22 -18.80
N LEU A 250 -6.31 -4.81 -19.42
CA LEU A 250 -7.22 -3.82 -18.85
C LEU A 250 -7.95 -4.45 -17.65
N THR A 251 -7.76 -3.89 -16.46
CA THR A 251 -8.37 -4.39 -15.21
C THR A 251 -9.50 -3.50 -14.71
N ARG A 252 -9.47 -2.21 -15.06
CA ARG A 252 -10.54 -1.27 -14.71
C ARG A 252 -10.72 -0.22 -15.79
N LEU A 253 -11.98 0.13 -16.03
CA LEU A 253 -12.36 1.27 -16.85
C LEU A 253 -13.31 2.14 -16.03
N SER A 254 -12.97 3.42 -15.83
CA SER A 254 -13.79 4.36 -15.06
C SER A 254 -14.07 5.62 -15.88
N ARG A 255 -15.28 6.15 -15.76
CA ARG A 255 -15.66 7.44 -16.37
C ARG A 255 -15.28 8.57 -15.43
N LEU A 256 -14.56 9.55 -15.94
CA LEU A 256 -14.27 10.82 -15.28
C LEU A 256 -15.16 11.92 -15.88
N ASN A 257 -15.17 13.10 -15.27
CA ASN A 257 -15.94 14.24 -15.78
C ASN A 257 -15.39 14.75 -17.12
N ASP A 258 -14.09 14.55 -17.37
CA ASP A 258 -13.35 15.06 -18.52
C ASP A 258 -12.84 13.94 -19.46
N GLY A 259 -13.20 12.67 -19.19
CA GLY A 259 -12.71 11.56 -19.99
C GLY A 259 -12.92 10.18 -19.40
N LEU A 260 -11.98 9.28 -19.70
CA LEU A 260 -11.91 7.92 -19.18
C LEU A 260 -10.58 7.71 -18.45
N ARG A 261 -10.62 6.95 -17.37
CA ARG A 261 -9.44 6.37 -16.73
C ARG A 261 -9.38 4.88 -17.05
N LEU A 262 -8.26 4.45 -17.59
CA LEU A 262 -7.95 3.06 -17.89
C LEU A 262 -6.89 2.61 -16.89
N SER A 263 -7.18 1.57 -16.11
CA SER A 263 -6.20 0.93 -15.24
C SER A 263 -5.79 -0.39 -15.87
N LEU A 264 -4.49 -0.55 -16.07
CA LEU A 264 -3.89 -1.73 -16.65
C LEU A 264 -2.95 -2.40 -15.66
N THR A 265 -2.89 -3.72 -15.71
CA THR A 265 -1.98 -4.52 -14.89
C THR A 265 -1.15 -5.40 -15.79
N ARG A 266 0.15 -5.50 -15.51
CA ARG A 266 1.04 -6.40 -16.24
C ARG A 266 0.57 -7.84 -16.07
N ASN A 267 0.66 -8.62 -17.14
CA ASN A 267 0.45 -10.06 -17.08
C ASN A 267 1.67 -10.69 -16.41
N ASN A 268 1.44 -11.46 -15.35
CA ASN A 268 2.52 -12.26 -14.78
C ASN A 268 2.86 -13.35 -15.79
N ALA A 269 4.13 -13.52 -16.13
CA ALA A 269 4.59 -14.54 -17.09
C ALA A 269 4.31 -16.00 -16.64
N ASN A 270 3.72 -16.21 -15.46
CA ASN A 270 3.45 -17.52 -14.85
C ASN A 270 1.95 -17.87 -14.71
N THR A 271 1.05 -17.25 -15.46
CA THR A 271 -0.34 -17.72 -15.57
C THR A 271 -0.62 -18.26 -16.97
N THR A 272 -0.12 -19.47 -17.22
CA THR A 272 -0.60 -20.43 -18.23
C THR A 272 -0.64 -21.81 -17.61
#